data_AF-A0A231H5F7-F1
#
_entry.id   AF-A0A231H5F7-F1
#
_cell.length_a   1.000
_cell.length_b   1.000
_cell.length_c   1.000
_cell.angle_alpha   90.00
_cell.angle_beta   90.00
_cell.angle_gamma   90.00
#
_symmetry.space_group_name_H-M   'P 1'
#
loop_
_entity.id
_entity.type
_entity.pdbx_description
1 polymer ?
#
loop_
_entity_poly.entity_id
_entity_poly.type
_entity_poly.pdbx_seq_one_letter_code
_entity_poly.pdbx_strand_id
1 'polypeptide(L)'
;MTTTTDAAADIDEERHDVVATLAVTRSRRRPAMPGLRDLATVAAVLVVAVLTAWAIAPGLFTGHDPYAGVTADNFRAPSWEHLFGTDQFGRDILARVVFGTRTAVLTALLAVGIGLVAGSAVGLIAGFSGRVADAILGRLIDALLAIPGFLLAVVVVVSLGFASVNAAVAVGISSVAVFARLIRSETLRVKNTAFIESSRLIGGGKIVVLCRHVLPNVYRSVLALAVLQFGLAIINISALAFLGYGNPPPSPDWGLLVADGKDFFYRYPWFVYGPGLVIVLSVLSLGQLSKLIGRNR
;
A
#
# COMPACT_ATOMS: atom_id res chain seq x y z
N MET A 1 45.86 28.32 49.52
CA MET A 1 44.60 27.57 49.76
C MET A 1 43.49 28.52 49.35
N THR A 2 42.59 28.10 48.45
CA THR A 2 41.55 28.86 47.70
C THR A 2 41.94 29.37 46.30
N THR A 3 41.95 28.51 45.26
CA THR A 3 41.72 28.90 43.83
C THR A 3 41.40 27.68 42.94
N THR A 4 40.57 26.72 43.38
CA THR A 4 40.17 25.58 42.52
C THR A 4 38.69 25.22 42.58
N THR A 5 37.86 25.97 43.32
CA THR A 5 36.43 25.64 43.50
C THR A 5 35.51 26.46 42.59
N ASP A 6 35.93 27.64 42.12
CA ASP A 6 35.08 28.50 41.27
C ASP A 6 34.99 28.05 39.80
N ALA A 7 36.03 27.40 39.28
CA ALA A 7 36.04 26.99 37.88
C ALA A 7 35.11 25.80 37.59
N ALA A 8 34.60 25.08 38.59
CA ALA A 8 33.70 23.95 38.38
C ALA A 8 32.21 24.36 38.41
N ALA A 9 31.87 25.48 39.06
CA ALA A 9 30.51 25.99 39.13
C ALA A 9 30.10 26.70 37.82
N ASP A 10 31.05 27.39 37.18
CA ASP A 10 30.82 28.15 35.94
C ASP A 10 30.53 27.25 34.72
N ILE A 11 31.09 26.02 34.70
CA ILE A 11 30.90 25.06 33.60
C ILE A 11 29.54 24.35 33.68
N ASP A 12 28.94 24.28 34.88
CA ASP A 12 27.64 23.62 35.09
C ASP A 12 26.47 24.56 34.77
N GLU A 13 26.66 25.87 34.91
CA GLU A 13 25.68 26.90 34.56
C GLU A 13 25.58 27.09 33.04
N GLU A 14 26.71 27.11 32.31
CA GLU A 14 26.75 27.15 30.84
C GLU A 14 26.09 25.91 30.19
N ARG A 15 26.17 24.75 30.86
CA ARG A 15 25.59 23.50 30.34
C ARG A 15 24.06 23.48 30.41
N HIS A 16 23.45 24.15 31.38
CA HIS A 16 22.00 24.22 31.49
C HIS A 16 21.38 25.14 30.42
N ASP A 17 22.06 26.21 30.03
CA ASP A 17 21.57 27.13 29.00
C ASP A 17 21.70 26.56 27.58
N VAL A 18 22.74 25.76 27.31
CA VAL A 18 22.92 25.09 26.01
C VAL A 18 21.93 23.93 25.82
N VAL A 19 21.56 23.22 26.89
CA VAL A 19 20.57 22.12 26.82
C VAL A 19 19.13 22.64 26.75
N ALA A 20 18.83 23.79 27.36
CA ALA A 20 17.53 24.46 27.21
C ALA A 20 17.31 25.07 25.80
N THR A 21 18.40 25.36 25.08
CA THR A 21 18.38 26.03 23.76
C THR A 21 18.33 25.05 22.57
N LEU A 22 18.40 23.74 22.78
CA LEU A 22 18.05 22.75 21.75
C LEU A 22 16.54 22.63 21.61
N ALA A 23 15.95 23.76 21.22
CA ALA A 23 14.87 23.93 20.29
C ALA A 23 14.14 22.62 20.00
N VAL A 24 13.06 22.42 20.76
CA VAL A 24 11.83 21.85 20.26
C VAL A 24 11.58 22.46 18.88
N THR A 25 12.08 21.79 17.84
CA THR A 25 11.70 22.03 16.46
C THR A 25 10.28 21.51 16.35
N ARG A 26 9.35 22.31 16.89
CA ARG A 26 7.94 22.24 16.55
C ARG A 26 7.91 22.38 15.05
N SER A 27 7.83 21.24 14.37
CA SER A 27 7.46 21.14 12.98
C SER A 27 6.21 22.00 12.81
N ARG A 28 6.40 23.23 12.32
CA ARG A 28 5.32 24.11 11.92
C ARG A 28 4.66 23.38 10.76
N ARG A 29 3.63 22.57 11.09
CA ARG A 29 2.69 22.04 10.11
C ARG A 29 2.18 23.26 9.35
N ARG A 30 2.69 23.46 8.13
CA ARG A 30 2.15 24.46 7.21
C ARG A 30 0.64 24.20 7.16
N PRO A 31 -0.21 25.16 7.53
CA PRO A 31 -1.64 25.00 7.34
C PRO A 31 -1.83 24.89 5.83
N ALA A 32 -2.10 23.67 5.35
CA ALA A 32 -2.42 23.56 3.95
C ALA A 32 -3.73 24.29 3.73
N MET A 33 -3.77 25.04 2.64
CA MET A 33 -4.95 25.73 2.16
C MET A 33 -6.13 24.74 2.14
N PRO A 34 -7.22 25.02 2.88
CA PRO A 34 -8.35 24.11 3.03
C PRO A 34 -8.90 23.61 1.68
N GLY A 35 -8.95 24.49 0.66
CA GLY A 35 -9.54 24.17 -0.64
C GLY A 35 -8.80 23.12 -1.49
N LEU A 36 -7.47 23.11 -1.52
CA LEU A 36 -6.72 22.15 -2.37
C LEU A 36 -6.80 20.72 -1.82
N ARG A 37 -6.91 20.56 -0.50
CA ARG A 37 -7.00 19.24 0.15
C ARG A 37 -8.37 18.60 -0.06
N ASP A 38 -9.42 19.40 -0.05
CA ASP A 38 -10.77 18.91 -0.29
C ASP A 38 -10.92 18.49 -1.76
N LEU A 39 -10.36 19.27 -2.69
CA LEU A 39 -10.31 18.89 -4.11
C LEU A 39 -9.53 17.58 -4.36
N ALA A 40 -8.35 17.43 -3.74
CA ALA A 40 -7.56 16.20 -3.88
C ALA A 40 -8.29 14.96 -3.34
N THR A 41 -9.05 15.12 -2.26
CA THR A 41 -9.87 14.04 -1.69
C THR A 41 -11.02 13.68 -2.62
N VAL A 42 -11.73 14.67 -3.16
CA VAL A 42 -12.82 14.44 -4.13
C VAL A 42 -12.28 13.76 -5.39
N ALA A 43 -11.14 14.21 -5.93
CA ALA A 43 -10.50 13.59 -7.08
C ALA A 43 -10.10 12.14 -6.79
N ALA A 44 -9.53 11.84 -5.61
CA ALA A 44 -9.18 10.48 -5.23
C ALA A 44 -10.40 9.56 -5.11
N VAL A 45 -11.50 10.05 -4.52
CA VAL A 45 -12.77 9.31 -4.44
C VAL A 45 -13.31 9.04 -5.84
N LEU A 46 -13.29 10.04 -6.73
CA LEU A 46 -13.74 9.88 -8.11
C LEU A 46 -12.93 8.84 -8.88
N VAL A 47 -11.60 8.89 -8.80
CA VAL A 47 -10.73 7.91 -9.46
C VAL A 47 -11.03 6.50 -8.96
N VAL A 48 -11.13 6.30 -7.64
CA VAL A 48 -11.44 4.98 -7.09
C VAL A 48 -12.85 4.52 -7.50
N ALA A 49 -13.83 5.43 -7.57
CA ALA A 49 -15.16 5.10 -8.07
C ALA A 49 -15.15 4.67 -9.55
N VAL A 50 -14.39 5.37 -10.39
CA VAL A 50 -14.21 5.01 -11.81
C VAL A 50 -13.52 3.65 -11.96
N LEU A 51 -12.42 3.41 -11.25
CA LEU A 51 -11.73 2.11 -11.26
C LEU A 51 -12.63 0.97 -10.79
N THR A 52 -13.45 1.21 -9.77
CA THR A 52 -14.44 0.25 -9.29
C THR A 52 -15.48 -0.05 -10.37
N ALA A 53 -15.96 0.97 -11.06
CA ALA A 53 -16.92 0.81 -12.15
C ALA A 53 -16.30 0.05 -13.35
N TRP A 54 -15.05 0.35 -13.72
CA TRP A 54 -14.30 -0.40 -14.73
C TRP A 54 -14.12 -1.87 -14.36
N ALA A 55 -13.82 -2.17 -13.09
CA ALA A 55 -13.66 -3.53 -12.62
C ALA A 55 -14.96 -4.35 -12.63
N ILE A 56 -16.12 -3.72 -12.38
CA ILE A 56 -17.42 -4.38 -12.28
C ILE A 56 -18.07 -4.55 -13.66
N ALA A 57 -18.07 -3.47 -14.47
CA ALA A 57 -18.80 -3.42 -15.72
C ALA A 57 -17.95 -2.75 -16.83
N PRO A 58 -16.85 -3.40 -17.27
CA PRO A 58 -15.92 -2.82 -18.25
C PRO A 58 -16.61 -2.48 -19.59
N GLY A 59 -17.59 -3.29 -20.01
CA GLY A 59 -18.33 -3.07 -21.27
C GLY A 59 -19.21 -1.82 -21.32
N LEU A 60 -19.42 -1.12 -20.20
CA LEU A 60 -20.09 0.19 -20.19
C LEU A 60 -19.16 1.34 -20.59
N PHE A 61 -17.84 1.12 -20.54
CA PHE A 61 -16.84 2.17 -20.75
C PHE A 61 -16.12 2.05 -22.09
N THR A 62 -16.21 0.90 -22.75
CA THR A 62 -15.67 0.69 -24.09
C THR A 62 -16.51 -0.34 -24.84
N GLY A 63 -16.77 -0.07 -26.13
CA GLY A 63 -17.39 -1.01 -27.06
C GLY A 63 -16.40 -1.89 -27.82
N HIS A 64 -15.09 -1.65 -27.64
CA HIS A 64 -14.05 -2.42 -28.32
C HIS A 64 -13.74 -3.71 -27.56
N ASP A 65 -13.47 -4.79 -28.32
CA ASP A 65 -12.97 -6.04 -27.76
C ASP A 65 -11.49 -5.88 -27.39
N PRO A 66 -11.08 -6.09 -26.11
CA PRO A 66 -9.69 -5.97 -25.69
C PRO A 66 -8.74 -7.00 -26.32
N TYR A 67 -9.27 -8.05 -26.95
CA TYR A 67 -8.48 -9.11 -27.60
C TYR A 67 -8.42 -8.98 -29.12
N ALA A 68 -9.41 -8.35 -29.74
CA ALA A 68 -9.50 -8.23 -31.21
C ALA A 68 -8.50 -7.19 -31.73
N GLY A 69 -7.54 -7.65 -32.53
CA GLY A 69 -6.56 -6.80 -33.21
C GLY A 69 -6.93 -6.55 -34.66
N VAL A 70 -6.76 -5.31 -35.14
CA VAL A 70 -6.98 -4.91 -36.53
C VAL A 70 -5.67 -4.38 -37.11
N THR A 71 -5.04 -5.10 -38.02
CA THR A 71 -3.72 -4.74 -38.57
C THR A 71 -3.67 -3.34 -39.20
N ALA A 72 -4.78 -2.88 -39.78
CA ALA A 72 -4.90 -1.53 -40.34
C ALA A 72 -4.81 -0.40 -39.30
N ASP A 73 -4.96 -0.77 -38.02
CA ASP A 73 -4.97 0.13 -36.89
C ASP A 73 -3.70 -0.01 -36.04
N ASN A 74 -2.65 -0.68 -36.52
CA ASN A 74 -1.39 -0.82 -35.79
C ASN A 74 -0.79 0.57 -35.45
N PHE A 75 -0.47 0.78 -34.17
CA PHE A 75 0.19 2.00 -33.67
C PHE A 75 -0.53 3.30 -34.07
N ARG A 76 -1.86 3.31 -34.10
CA ARG A 76 -2.63 4.55 -34.24
C ARG A 76 -2.45 5.41 -32.99
N ALA A 77 -2.21 6.69 -33.23
CA ALA A 77 -2.15 7.70 -32.17
C ALA A 77 -3.53 7.87 -31.50
N PRO A 78 -3.57 8.42 -30.28
CA PRO A 78 -4.81 8.76 -29.59
C PRO A 78 -5.76 9.58 -30.48
N SER A 79 -6.99 9.11 -30.61
CA SER A 79 -8.06 9.72 -31.40
C SER A 79 -9.40 9.53 -30.69
N TRP A 80 -10.48 10.13 -31.24
CA TRP A 80 -11.83 9.90 -30.70
C TRP A 80 -12.30 8.45 -30.82
N GLU A 81 -11.79 7.72 -31.80
CA GLU A 81 -12.04 6.28 -31.97
C GLU A 81 -11.21 5.46 -30.97
N HIS A 82 -9.93 5.81 -30.81
CA HIS A 82 -8.99 5.15 -29.90
C HIS A 82 -8.42 6.14 -28.89
N LEU A 83 -9.11 6.35 -27.76
CA LEU A 83 -8.77 7.39 -26.78
C LEU A 83 -7.33 7.29 -26.25
N PHE A 84 -6.79 6.08 -26.10
CA PHE A 84 -5.39 5.84 -25.69
C PHE A 84 -4.50 5.38 -26.86
N GLY A 85 -5.03 5.42 -28.09
CA GLY A 85 -4.42 4.82 -29.26
C GLY A 85 -4.52 3.30 -29.27
N THR A 86 -3.78 2.68 -30.17
CA THR A 86 -3.75 1.23 -30.35
C THR A 86 -2.35 0.65 -30.18
N ASP A 87 -2.29 -0.65 -29.92
CA ASP A 87 -1.04 -1.39 -29.76
C ASP A 87 -0.45 -1.90 -31.09
N GLN A 88 0.65 -2.66 -31.00
CA GLN A 88 1.35 -3.24 -32.15
C GLN A 88 0.52 -4.25 -32.97
N PHE A 89 -0.60 -4.72 -32.43
CA PHE A 89 -1.55 -5.61 -33.11
C PHE A 89 -2.86 -4.88 -33.46
N GLY A 90 -2.90 -3.56 -33.29
CA GLY A 90 -4.09 -2.76 -33.58
C GLY A 90 -5.23 -2.96 -32.58
N ARG A 91 -4.93 -3.41 -31.35
CA ARG A 91 -5.92 -3.51 -30.27
C ARG A 91 -6.04 -2.17 -29.55
N ASP A 92 -7.26 -1.79 -29.18
CA ASP A 92 -7.53 -0.54 -28.46
C ASP A 92 -6.93 -0.58 -27.04
N ILE A 93 -6.03 0.36 -26.73
CA ILE A 93 -5.31 0.38 -25.44
C ILE A 93 -6.27 0.71 -24.30
N LEU A 94 -7.25 1.60 -24.51
CA LEU A 94 -8.19 1.95 -23.45
C LEU A 94 -9.04 0.73 -23.06
N ALA A 95 -9.55 -0.03 -24.03
CA ALA A 95 -10.28 -1.26 -23.79
C ALA A 95 -9.44 -2.24 -22.96
N ARG A 96 -8.18 -2.44 -23.33
CA ARG A 96 -7.27 -3.32 -22.57
C ARG A 96 -7.02 -2.80 -21.16
N VAL A 97 -6.91 -1.49 -20.95
CA VAL A 97 -6.78 -0.89 -19.60
C VAL A 97 -8.05 -1.10 -18.77
N VAL A 98 -9.22 -0.83 -19.34
CA VAL A 98 -10.52 -0.96 -18.67
C VAL A 98 -10.77 -2.42 -18.27
N PHE A 99 -10.64 -3.36 -19.21
CA PHE A 99 -10.82 -4.79 -18.91
C PHE A 99 -9.74 -5.32 -17.97
N GLY A 100 -8.50 -4.84 -18.07
CA GLY A 100 -7.40 -5.21 -17.17
C GLY A 100 -7.56 -4.69 -15.75
N THR A 101 -8.41 -3.68 -15.54
CA THR A 101 -8.69 -3.10 -14.22
C THR A 101 -9.24 -4.14 -13.25
N ARG A 102 -10.11 -5.03 -13.73
CA ARG A 102 -10.69 -6.11 -12.91
C ARG A 102 -9.59 -7.02 -12.35
N THR A 103 -8.67 -7.46 -13.20
CA THR A 103 -7.55 -8.31 -12.79
C THR A 103 -6.65 -7.56 -11.81
N ALA A 104 -6.22 -6.34 -12.13
CA ALA A 104 -5.35 -5.54 -11.28
C ALA A 104 -5.94 -5.32 -9.86
N VAL A 105 -7.23 -4.96 -9.78
CA VAL A 105 -7.94 -4.73 -8.52
C VAL A 105 -8.10 -6.02 -7.71
N LEU A 106 -8.54 -7.11 -8.33
CA LEU A 106 -8.77 -8.38 -7.62
C LEU A 106 -7.45 -8.99 -7.14
N THR A 107 -6.39 -8.94 -7.95
CA THR A 107 -5.06 -9.43 -7.58
C THR A 107 -4.47 -8.61 -6.43
N ALA A 108 -4.61 -7.28 -6.46
CA ALA A 108 -4.18 -6.42 -5.34
C ALA A 108 -5.02 -6.68 -4.08
N LEU A 109 -6.32 -6.95 -4.23
CA LEU A 109 -7.21 -7.20 -3.10
C LEU A 109 -6.86 -8.52 -2.42
N LEU A 110 -6.55 -9.55 -3.21
CA LEU A 110 -6.08 -10.83 -2.71
C LEU A 110 -4.75 -10.69 -1.96
N ALA A 111 -3.78 -9.95 -2.53
CA ALA A 111 -2.49 -9.71 -1.88
C ALA A 111 -2.66 -9.01 -0.52
N VAL A 112 -3.42 -7.92 -0.48
CA VAL A 112 -3.72 -7.21 0.78
C VAL A 112 -4.49 -8.09 1.75
N GLY A 113 -5.44 -8.88 1.27
CA GLY A 113 -6.20 -9.82 2.10
C GLY A 113 -5.30 -10.82 2.81
N ILE A 114 -4.34 -11.41 2.09
CA ILE A 114 -3.34 -12.34 2.65
C ILE A 114 -2.51 -11.64 3.73
N GLY A 115 -1.93 -10.48 3.40
CA GLY A 115 -1.11 -9.70 4.32
C GLY A 115 -1.87 -9.26 5.57
N LEU A 116 -3.11 -8.80 5.37
CA LEU A 116 -4.01 -8.34 6.42
C LEU A 116 -4.36 -9.50 7.35
N VAL A 117 -4.83 -10.64 6.84
CA VAL A 117 -5.27 -11.76 7.68
C VAL A 117 -4.09 -12.39 8.41
N ALA A 118 -3.04 -12.79 7.68
CA ALA A 118 -1.88 -13.45 8.28
C ALA A 118 -1.10 -12.48 9.18
N GLY A 119 -0.90 -11.24 8.74
CA GLY A 119 -0.23 -10.21 9.54
C GLY A 119 -1.02 -9.84 10.79
N SER A 120 -2.35 -9.73 10.72
CA SER A 120 -3.19 -9.51 11.90
C SER A 120 -3.09 -10.62 12.91
N ALA A 121 -3.14 -11.88 12.46
CA ALA A 121 -2.99 -13.02 13.34
C ALA A 121 -1.63 -12.98 14.07
N VAL A 122 -0.53 -12.83 13.31
CA VAL A 122 0.82 -12.75 13.89
C VAL A 122 0.97 -11.56 14.84
N GLY A 123 0.50 -10.37 14.44
CA GLY A 123 0.61 -9.15 15.23
C GLY A 123 -0.21 -9.18 16.52
N LEU A 124 -1.43 -9.70 16.48
CA LEU A 124 -2.29 -9.86 17.67
C LEU A 124 -1.68 -10.87 18.64
N ILE A 125 -1.20 -12.01 18.13
CA ILE A 125 -0.56 -13.02 18.97
C ILE A 125 0.70 -12.44 19.60
N ALA A 126 1.56 -11.76 18.84
CA ALA A 126 2.77 -11.14 19.38
C ALA A 126 2.47 -10.06 20.43
N GLY A 127 1.54 -9.14 20.15
CA GLY A 127 1.24 -8.02 21.05
C GLY A 127 0.41 -8.39 22.28
N PHE A 128 -0.48 -9.38 22.17
CA PHE A 128 -1.39 -9.74 23.26
C PHE A 128 -0.85 -10.85 24.17
N SER A 129 -0.06 -11.78 23.62
CA SER A 129 0.47 -12.94 24.34
C SER A 129 1.60 -12.60 25.33
N GLY A 130 2.17 -13.64 25.94
CA GLY A 130 3.29 -13.52 26.88
C GLY A 130 4.63 -13.26 26.20
N ARG A 131 5.66 -13.00 27.03
CA ARG A 131 6.99 -12.52 26.61
C ARG A 131 7.71 -13.42 25.60
N VAL A 132 7.45 -14.73 25.63
CA VAL A 132 8.07 -15.71 24.72
C VAL A 132 7.49 -15.62 23.29
N ALA A 133 6.16 -15.62 23.16
CA ALA A 133 5.51 -15.49 21.86
C ALA A 133 5.85 -14.15 21.21
N ASP A 134 5.90 -13.08 22.02
CA ASP A 134 6.32 -11.75 21.56
C ASP A 134 7.78 -11.76 21.06
N ALA A 135 8.69 -12.42 21.78
CA ALA A 135 10.10 -12.53 21.37
C ALA A 135 10.25 -13.32 20.05
N ILE A 136 9.62 -14.49 19.92
CA ILE A 136 9.75 -15.34 18.74
C ILE A 136 9.11 -14.68 17.51
N LEU A 137 7.85 -14.25 17.62
CA LEU A 137 7.14 -13.61 16.51
C LEU A 137 7.75 -12.25 16.17
N GLY A 138 8.24 -11.51 17.17
CA GLY A 138 9.00 -10.28 16.97
C GLY A 138 10.22 -10.51 16.08
N ARG A 139 11.00 -11.56 16.36
CA ARG A 139 12.17 -11.92 15.53
C ARG A 139 11.78 -12.31 14.10
N LEU A 140 10.67 -13.04 13.93
CA LEU A 140 10.15 -13.36 12.60
C LEU A 140 9.76 -12.10 11.83
N ILE A 141 9.05 -11.16 12.47
CA ILE A 141 8.68 -9.87 11.87
C ILE A 141 9.95 -9.09 11.48
N ASP A 142 10.93 -9.00 12.38
CA ASP A 142 12.18 -8.28 12.15
C ASP A 142 12.98 -8.89 10.98
N ALA A 143 13.03 -10.23 10.89
CA ALA A 143 13.69 -10.94 9.79
C ALA A 143 13.00 -10.66 8.43
N LEU A 144 11.67 -10.68 8.39
CA LEU A 144 10.93 -10.36 7.17
C LEU A 144 11.10 -8.89 6.74
N LEU A 145 11.15 -7.96 7.70
CA LEU A 145 11.35 -6.54 7.42
C LEU A 145 12.78 -6.17 7.03
N ALA A 146 13.76 -7.03 7.34
CA ALA A 146 15.14 -6.84 6.92
C ALA A 146 15.31 -7.00 5.40
N ILE A 147 14.43 -7.77 4.76
CA ILE A 147 14.43 -7.97 3.30
C ILE A 147 13.56 -6.89 2.66
N PRO A 148 14.03 -6.18 1.61
CA PRO A 148 13.17 -5.27 0.85
C PRO A 148 11.92 -6.00 0.33
N GLY A 149 10.73 -5.49 0.64
CA GLY A 149 9.47 -6.22 0.40
C GLY A 149 9.22 -6.59 -1.06
N PHE A 150 9.67 -5.78 -2.01
CA PHE A 150 9.60 -6.11 -3.44
C PHE A 150 10.56 -7.27 -3.80
N LEU A 151 11.79 -7.28 -3.27
CA LEU A 151 12.71 -8.40 -3.49
C LEU A 151 12.16 -9.71 -2.92
N LEU A 152 11.55 -9.66 -1.74
CA LEU A 152 10.90 -10.84 -1.16
C LEU A 152 9.77 -11.34 -2.07
N ALA A 153 8.94 -10.45 -2.61
CA ALA A 153 7.90 -10.83 -3.57
C ALA A 153 8.48 -11.44 -4.85
N VAL A 154 9.57 -10.89 -5.39
CA VAL A 154 10.26 -11.46 -6.58
C VAL A 154 10.75 -12.88 -6.30
N VAL A 155 11.44 -13.12 -5.17
CA VAL A 155 11.95 -14.46 -4.82
C VAL A 155 10.80 -15.48 -4.71
N VAL A 156 9.69 -15.09 -4.08
CA VAL A 156 8.53 -15.97 -3.91
C VAL A 156 7.85 -16.25 -5.24
N VAL A 157 7.58 -15.22 -6.07
CA VAL A 157 6.86 -15.43 -7.34
C VAL A 157 7.68 -16.26 -8.35
N VAL A 158 9.01 -16.10 -8.36
CA VAL A 158 9.91 -16.91 -9.19
C VAL A 158 9.78 -18.40 -8.86
N SER A 159 9.55 -18.73 -7.59
CA SER A 159 9.39 -20.11 -7.13
C SER A 159 7.99 -20.68 -7.42
N LEU A 160 6.96 -19.82 -7.45
CA LEU A 160 5.57 -20.21 -7.71
C LEU A 160 5.25 -20.30 -9.21
N GLY A 161 5.96 -19.54 -10.05
CA GLY A 161 5.72 -19.46 -11.49
C GLY A 161 4.65 -18.43 -11.90
N PHE A 162 4.33 -18.43 -13.19
CA PHE A 162 3.48 -17.43 -13.83
C PHE A 162 2.00 -17.57 -13.48
N ALA A 163 1.44 -16.57 -12.78
CA ALA A 163 0.00 -16.33 -12.65
C ALA A 163 -0.22 -15.06 -11.82
N SER A 164 -1.29 -14.30 -12.11
CA SER A 164 -1.71 -13.20 -11.23
C SER A 164 -1.94 -13.65 -9.78
N VAL A 165 -2.51 -14.84 -9.56
CA VAL A 165 -2.69 -15.39 -8.21
C VAL A 165 -1.35 -15.61 -7.51
N ASN A 166 -0.33 -16.12 -8.20
CA ASN A 166 1.00 -16.31 -7.64
C ASN A 166 1.66 -14.98 -7.30
N ALA A 167 1.51 -13.97 -8.17
CA ALA A 167 1.96 -12.62 -7.90
C ALA A 167 1.25 -12.01 -6.67
N ALA A 168 -0.07 -12.23 -6.52
CA ALA A 168 -0.81 -11.81 -5.34
C ALA A 168 -0.31 -12.49 -4.07
N VAL A 169 -0.07 -13.81 -4.10
CA VAL A 169 0.47 -14.56 -2.96
C VAL A 169 1.84 -14.03 -2.57
N ALA A 170 2.73 -13.79 -3.54
CA ALA A 170 4.07 -13.28 -3.30
C ALA A 170 4.06 -11.87 -2.67
N VAL A 171 3.27 -10.94 -3.22
CA VAL A 171 3.10 -9.59 -2.66
C VAL A 171 2.36 -9.63 -1.32
N GLY A 172 1.42 -10.56 -1.15
CA GLY A 172 0.72 -10.77 0.11
C GLY A 172 1.65 -11.20 1.23
N ILE A 173 2.49 -12.22 0.99
CA ILE A 173 3.51 -12.71 1.93
C ILE A 173 4.46 -11.59 2.32
N SER A 174 4.93 -10.78 1.37
CA SER A 174 5.86 -9.69 1.69
C SER A 174 5.22 -8.59 2.54
N SER A 175 3.90 -8.42 2.47
CA SER A 175 3.15 -7.46 3.27
C SER A 175 2.80 -7.94 4.69
N VAL A 176 2.92 -9.24 4.99
CA VAL A 176 2.58 -9.83 6.30
C VAL A 176 3.31 -9.12 7.45
N ALA A 177 4.60 -8.89 7.29
CA ALA A 177 5.42 -8.28 8.34
C ALA A 177 5.03 -6.84 8.65
N VAL A 178 4.59 -6.08 7.64
CA VAL A 178 4.14 -4.70 7.78
C VAL A 178 2.85 -4.64 8.61
N PHE A 179 1.87 -5.48 8.26
CA PHE A 179 0.62 -5.59 9.03
C PHE A 179 0.87 -6.10 10.45
N ALA A 180 1.69 -7.15 10.60
CA ALA A 180 2.02 -7.72 11.90
C ALA A 180 2.68 -6.71 12.83
N ARG A 181 3.63 -5.92 12.32
CA ARG A 181 4.31 -4.88 13.11
C ARG A 181 3.34 -3.79 13.55
N LEU A 182 2.48 -3.29 12.67
CA LEU A 182 1.49 -2.28 13.03
C LEU A 182 0.51 -2.82 14.08
N ILE A 183 -0.01 -4.01 13.88
CA ILE A 183 -1.03 -4.57 14.77
C ILE A 183 -0.43 -4.91 16.13
N ARG A 184 0.81 -5.40 16.18
CA ARG A 184 1.56 -5.59 17.42
C ARG A 184 1.71 -4.27 18.18
N SER A 185 2.14 -3.20 17.53
CA SER A 185 2.35 -1.91 18.21
C SER A 185 1.05 -1.29 18.72
N GLU A 186 -0.02 -1.33 17.92
CA GLU A 186 -1.34 -0.85 18.31
C GLU A 186 -1.94 -1.71 19.45
N THR A 187 -1.76 -3.04 19.39
CA THR A 187 -2.20 -3.97 20.44
C THR A 187 -1.50 -3.69 21.76
N LEU A 188 -0.18 -3.50 21.74
CA LEU A 188 0.60 -3.14 22.94
C LEU A 188 0.16 -1.79 23.51
N ARG A 189 -0.11 -0.80 22.66
CA ARG A 189 -0.62 0.51 23.10
C ARG A 189 -1.96 0.37 23.80
N VAL A 190 -2.92 -0.35 23.21
CA VAL A 190 -4.28 -0.51 23.78
C VAL A 190 -4.25 -1.38 25.04
N LYS A 191 -3.47 -2.46 25.04
CA LYS A 191 -3.35 -3.40 26.18
C LYS A 191 -2.93 -2.72 27.49
N ASN A 192 -2.16 -1.63 27.40
CA ASN A 192 -1.63 -0.90 28.55
C ASN A 192 -2.53 0.29 28.98
N THR A 193 -3.78 0.33 28.54
CA THR A 193 -4.73 1.39 28.93
C THR A 193 -5.51 1.01 30.20
N ALA A 194 -5.88 2.01 30.99
CA ALA A 194 -6.57 1.82 32.28
C ALA A 194 -7.89 1.03 32.16
N PHE A 195 -8.67 1.24 31.09
CA PHE A 195 -9.95 0.52 30.91
C PHE A 195 -9.75 -0.98 30.65
N ILE A 196 -8.65 -1.38 30.00
CA ILE A 196 -8.30 -2.80 29.81
C ILE A 196 -7.87 -3.42 31.13
N GLU A 197 -7.12 -2.68 31.96
CA GLU A 197 -6.72 -3.11 33.29
C GLU A 197 -7.95 -3.32 34.19
N SER A 198 -8.86 -2.33 34.23
CA SER A 198 -10.12 -2.45 34.97
C SER A 198 -10.98 -3.63 34.49
N SER A 199 -11.08 -3.85 33.18
CA SER A 199 -11.81 -4.99 32.60
C SER A 199 -11.26 -6.34 33.08
N ARG A 200 -9.93 -6.45 33.22
CA ARG A 200 -9.29 -7.67 33.76
C ARG A 200 -9.51 -7.84 35.26
N LEU A 201 -9.49 -6.75 36.03
CA LEU A 201 -9.75 -6.78 37.47
C LEU A 201 -11.18 -7.25 37.80
N ILE A 202 -12.14 -6.94 36.94
CA ILE A 202 -13.54 -7.39 37.07
C ILE A 202 -13.73 -8.84 36.56
N GLY A 203 -12.66 -9.54 36.18
CA GLY A 203 -12.68 -10.94 35.75
C GLY A 203 -12.85 -11.15 34.24
N GLY A 204 -12.62 -10.13 33.42
CA GLY A 204 -12.67 -10.24 31.96
C GLY A 204 -11.66 -11.26 31.41
N GLY A 205 -12.15 -12.30 30.74
CA GLY A 205 -11.30 -13.31 30.10
C GLY A 205 -10.44 -12.76 28.97
N LYS A 206 -9.27 -13.37 28.73
CA LYS A 206 -8.29 -12.93 27.71
C LYS A 206 -8.90 -12.74 26.32
N ILE A 207 -9.71 -13.69 25.86
CA ILE A 207 -10.35 -13.66 24.54
C ILE A 207 -11.42 -12.56 24.48
N VAL A 208 -12.18 -12.38 25.55
CA VAL A 208 -13.19 -11.32 25.65
C VAL A 208 -12.53 -9.95 25.56
N VAL A 209 -11.46 -9.73 26.33
CA VAL A 209 -10.69 -8.47 26.27
C VAL A 209 -10.13 -8.23 24.88
N LEU A 210 -9.59 -9.26 24.23
CA LEU A 210 -9.03 -9.14 22.88
C LEU A 210 -10.10 -8.75 21.85
N CYS A 211 -11.20 -9.51 21.76
CA CYS A 211 -12.20 -9.34 20.72
C CYS A 211 -13.15 -8.16 20.97
N ARG A 212 -13.50 -7.87 22.24
CA ARG A 212 -14.47 -6.83 22.61
C ARG A 212 -13.81 -5.46 22.80
N HIS A 213 -12.55 -5.44 23.22
CA HIS A 213 -11.88 -4.20 23.63
C HIS A 213 -10.66 -3.85 22.77
N VAL A 214 -9.77 -4.80 22.50
CA VAL A 214 -8.54 -4.48 21.75
C VAL A 214 -8.82 -4.35 20.24
N LEU A 215 -9.41 -5.37 19.62
CA LEU A 215 -9.63 -5.42 18.17
C LEU A 215 -10.46 -4.21 17.66
N PRO A 216 -11.54 -3.79 18.34
CA PRO A 216 -12.30 -2.60 17.95
C PRO A 216 -11.57 -1.27 18.17
N ASN A 217 -10.43 -1.25 18.88
CA ASN A 217 -9.59 -0.05 18.97
C ASN A 217 -8.49 -0.04 17.90
N VAL A 218 -8.06 -1.20 17.42
CA VAL A 218 -6.97 -1.34 16.45
C VAL A 218 -7.46 -1.27 14.99
N TYR A 219 -8.72 -1.66 14.71
CA TYR A 219 -9.21 -1.79 13.32
C TYR A 219 -9.08 -0.53 12.47
N ARG A 220 -9.21 0.67 13.04
CA ARG A 220 -9.12 1.94 12.27
C ARG A 220 -7.71 2.15 11.70
N SER A 221 -6.70 1.92 12.53
CA SER A 221 -5.29 1.97 12.11
C SER A 221 -4.99 0.94 11.04
N VAL A 222 -5.55 -0.26 11.19
CA VAL A 222 -5.38 -1.36 10.24
C VAL A 222 -6.07 -1.07 8.91
N LEU A 223 -7.27 -0.50 8.93
CA LEU A 223 -8.01 -0.11 7.73
C LEU A 223 -7.24 0.95 6.93
N ALA A 224 -6.70 1.97 7.61
CA ALA A 224 -5.87 2.99 6.96
C ALA A 224 -4.63 2.38 6.30
N LEU A 225 -3.95 1.45 6.99
CA LEU A 225 -2.81 0.73 6.42
C LEU A 225 -3.25 -0.18 5.26
N ALA A 226 -4.39 -0.86 5.35
CA ALA A 226 -4.89 -1.75 4.30
C ALA A 226 -5.11 -0.99 2.99
N VAL A 227 -5.69 0.21 3.04
CA VAL A 227 -5.88 1.07 1.86
C VAL A 227 -4.54 1.52 1.28
N LEU A 228 -3.56 1.86 2.13
CA LEU A 228 -2.21 2.21 1.66
C LEU A 228 -1.53 1.01 0.98
N GLN A 229 -1.59 -0.16 1.62
CA GLN A 229 -1.02 -1.40 1.11
C GLN A 229 -1.70 -1.86 -0.17
N PHE A 230 -2.98 -1.53 -0.37
CA PHE A 230 -3.68 -1.79 -1.63
C PHE A 230 -3.08 -0.99 -2.79
N GLY A 231 -2.77 0.29 -2.59
CA GLY A 231 -2.04 1.09 -3.58
C GLY A 231 -0.65 0.52 -3.87
N LEU A 232 0.10 0.16 -2.81
CA LEU A 232 1.43 -0.44 -2.97
C LEU A 232 1.38 -1.83 -3.63
N ALA A 233 0.32 -2.60 -3.41
CA ALA A 233 0.11 -3.88 -4.06
C ALA A 233 -0.12 -3.70 -5.57
N ILE A 234 -0.93 -2.71 -5.99
CA ILE A 234 -1.16 -2.42 -7.41
C ILE A 234 0.16 -2.16 -8.15
N ILE A 235 1.02 -1.29 -7.62
CA ILE A 235 2.30 -0.98 -8.29
C ILE A 235 3.25 -2.18 -8.26
N ASN A 236 3.30 -2.95 -7.16
CA ASN A 236 4.15 -4.14 -7.08
C ASN A 236 3.68 -5.23 -8.05
N ILE A 237 2.37 -5.48 -8.14
CA ILE A 237 1.79 -6.45 -9.07
C ILE A 237 2.03 -6.02 -10.52
N SER A 238 1.84 -4.73 -10.82
CA SER A 238 2.14 -4.18 -12.15
C SER A 238 3.63 -4.32 -12.50
N ALA A 239 4.52 -4.10 -11.53
CA ALA A 239 5.95 -4.30 -11.70
C ALA A 239 6.30 -5.79 -11.92
N LEU A 240 5.68 -6.72 -11.20
CA LEU A 240 5.86 -8.16 -11.43
C LEU A 240 5.32 -8.60 -12.78
N ALA A 241 4.16 -8.10 -13.19
CA ALA A 241 3.60 -8.35 -14.52
C ALA A 241 4.48 -7.77 -15.63
N PHE A 242 5.08 -6.59 -15.41
CA PHE A 242 6.06 -6.01 -16.30
C PHE A 242 7.31 -6.90 -16.43
N LEU A 243 7.74 -7.55 -15.34
CA LEU A 243 8.83 -8.54 -15.34
C LEU A 243 8.42 -9.91 -15.90
N GLY A 244 7.18 -10.05 -16.37
CA GLY A 244 6.67 -11.26 -16.99
C GLY A 244 5.96 -12.22 -16.04
N TYR A 245 5.86 -11.94 -14.74
CA TYR A 245 5.22 -12.83 -13.74
C TYR A 245 3.71 -12.63 -13.57
N GLY A 246 3.08 -11.87 -14.47
CA GLY A 246 1.64 -11.60 -14.49
C GLY A 246 0.84 -12.67 -15.23
N ASN A 247 -0.35 -12.28 -15.70
CA ASN A 247 -1.09 -13.13 -16.63
C ASN A 247 -0.40 -13.09 -18.01
N PRO A 248 -0.30 -14.24 -18.71
CA PRO A 248 0.35 -14.27 -20.02
C PRO A 248 -0.46 -13.53 -21.11
N PRO A 249 0.19 -13.06 -22.19
CA PRO A 249 -0.52 -12.57 -23.38
C PRO A 249 -1.51 -13.62 -23.93
N PRO A 250 -2.66 -13.22 -24.50
CA PRO A 250 -3.08 -11.86 -24.84
C PRO A 250 -3.87 -11.13 -23.72
N SER A 251 -3.81 -11.61 -22.47
CA SER A 251 -4.62 -11.05 -21.38
C SER A 251 -4.41 -9.52 -21.21
N PRO A 252 -5.48 -8.76 -20.89
CA PRO A 252 -5.35 -7.36 -20.52
C PRO A 252 -4.84 -7.26 -19.08
N ASP A 253 -3.60 -6.79 -18.91
CA ASP A 253 -2.95 -6.55 -17.63
C ASP A 253 -2.14 -5.25 -17.70
N TRP A 254 -2.27 -4.36 -16.72
CA TRP A 254 -1.64 -3.04 -16.75
C TRP A 254 -0.11 -3.12 -16.84
N GLY A 255 0.52 -4.04 -16.11
CA GLY A 255 1.97 -4.19 -16.14
C GLY A 255 2.46 -4.78 -17.46
N LEU A 256 1.70 -5.74 -18.00
CA LEU A 256 2.00 -6.31 -19.32
C LEU A 256 1.86 -5.27 -20.44
N LEU A 257 0.84 -4.40 -20.39
CA LEU A 257 0.66 -3.33 -21.37
C LEU A 257 1.85 -2.36 -21.37
N VAL A 258 2.38 -2.02 -20.20
CA VAL A 258 3.60 -1.20 -20.08
C VAL A 258 4.82 -1.95 -20.61
N ALA A 259 4.93 -3.26 -20.37
CA ALA A 259 6.03 -4.09 -20.87
C ALA A 259 6.02 -4.21 -22.39
N ASP A 260 4.85 -4.44 -23.00
CA ASP A 260 4.69 -4.50 -24.45
C ASP A 260 5.07 -3.17 -25.11
N GLY A 261 4.70 -2.03 -24.49
CA GLY A 261 5.00 -0.70 -25.02
C GLY A 261 6.44 -0.23 -24.83
N LYS A 262 7.24 -0.87 -23.95
CA LYS A 262 8.57 -0.39 -23.56
C LYS A 262 9.54 -0.28 -24.74
N ASP A 263 9.45 -1.22 -25.69
CA ASP A 263 10.36 -1.28 -26.85
C ASP A 263 9.97 -0.27 -27.94
N PHE A 264 8.73 0.24 -27.89
CA PHE A 264 8.18 1.20 -28.84
C PHE A 264 8.10 2.63 -28.29
N PHE A 265 8.51 2.83 -27.03
CA PHE A 265 8.27 4.07 -26.29
C PHE A 265 8.75 5.33 -27.01
N TYR A 266 9.92 5.29 -27.65
CA TYR A 266 10.48 6.43 -28.37
C TYR A 266 9.64 6.85 -29.58
N ARG A 267 8.90 5.93 -30.20
CA ARG A 267 8.10 6.19 -31.41
C ARG A 267 6.62 6.34 -31.13
N TYR A 268 6.08 5.53 -30.22
CA TYR A 268 4.65 5.44 -29.89
C TYR A 268 4.43 5.52 -28.37
N PRO A 269 4.66 6.70 -27.76
CA PRO A 269 4.72 6.84 -26.31
C PRO A 269 3.38 6.64 -25.59
N TRP A 270 2.25 6.86 -26.27
CA TRP A 270 0.91 6.61 -25.71
C TRP A 270 0.70 5.17 -25.24
N PHE A 271 1.40 4.22 -25.86
CA PHE A 271 1.37 2.81 -25.50
C PHE A 271 1.79 2.57 -24.04
N VAL A 272 2.76 3.34 -23.54
CA VAL A 272 3.20 3.27 -22.13
C VAL A 272 2.44 4.26 -21.25
N TYR A 273 2.18 5.48 -21.74
CA TYR A 273 1.56 6.52 -20.93
C TYR A 273 0.11 6.20 -20.53
N GLY A 274 -0.68 5.58 -21.40
CA GLY A 274 -2.07 5.20 -21.09
C GLY A 274 -2.19 4.33 -19.84
N PRO A 275 -1.65 3.09 -19.84
CA PRO A 275 -1.67 2.23 -18.66
C PRO A 275 -0.85 2.79 -17.49
N GLY A 276 0.30 3.43 -17.76
CA GLY A 276 1.15 4.01 -16.72
C GLY A 276 0.45 5.11 -15.92
N LEU A 277 -0.30 5.99 -16.57
CA LEU A 277 -1.07 7.04 -15.91
C LEU A 277 -2.15 6.45 -15.00
N VAL A 278 -2.84 5.39 -15.44
CA VAL A 278 -3.86 4.72 -14.63
C VAL A 278 -3.25 4.08 -13.38
N ILE A 279 -2.08 3.44 -13.49
CA ILE A 279 -1.35 2.92 -12.32
C ILE A 279 -1.03 4.06 -11.35
N VAL A 280 -0.43 5.16 -11.83
CA VAL A 280 -0.04 6.30 -10.99
C VAL A 280 -1.25 6.92 -10.29
N LEU A 281 -2.33 7.19 -11.03
CA LEU A 281 -3.55 7.76 -10.47
C LEU A 281 -4.19 6.83 -9.43
N SER A 282 -4.16 5.51 -9.66
CA SER A 282 -4.64 4.51 -8.69
C SER A 282 -3.88 4.61 -7.37
N VAL A 283 -2.54 4.58 -7.43
CA VAL A 283 -1.67 4.61 -6.24
C VAL A 283 -1.83 5.93 -5.47
N LEU A 284 -1.83 7.06 -6.17
CA LEU A 284 -1.98 8.38 -5.54
C LEU A 284 -3.35 8.53 -4.86
N SER A 285 -4.42 8.06 -5.51
CA SER A 285 -5.78 8.14 -4.98
C SER A 285 -5.94 7.29 -3.73
N LEU A 286 -5.43 6.05 -3.74
CA LEU A 286 -5.44 5.16 -2.59
C LEU A 286 -4.59 5.71 -1.43
N GLY A 287 -3.42 6.26 -1.74
CA GLY A 287 -2.58 6.95 -0.75
C GLY A 287 -3.29 8.15 -0.10
N GLN A 288 -4.07 8.90 -0.87
CA GLN A 288 -4.87 10.01 -0.35
C GLN A 288 -6.04 9.53 0.53
N LEU A 289 -6.75 8.47 0.13
CA LEU A 289 -7.83 7.88 0.92
C LEU A 289 -7.33 7.31 2.25
N SER A 290 -6.15 6.66 2.26
CA SER A 290 -5.52 6.15 3.49
C SER A 290 -5.30 7.28 4.51
N LYS A 291 -4.83 8.46 4.08
CA LYS A 291 -4.63 9.62 4.94
C LYS A 291 -5.95 10.14 5.52
N LEU A 292 -7.04 10.11 4.75
CA LEU A 292 -8.37 10.52 5.21
C LEU A 292 -8.85 9.63 6.36
N ILE A 293 -8.72 8.30 6.20
CA ILE A 293 -9.11 7.31 7.21
C ILE A 293 -8.26 7.46 8.49
N GLY A 294 -6.94 7.65 8.32
CA GLY A 294 -6.01 7.78 9.43
C GLY A 294 -6.13 9.09 10.23
N ARG A 295 -6.88 10.08 9.74
CA ARG A 295 -6.97 11.43 10.33
C ARG A 295 -7.94 11.53 11.51
N ASN A 296 -8.93 10.64 11.62
CA ASN A 296 -9.87 10.61 12.75
C ASN A 296 -9.29 9.90 14.00
N ARG A 297 -8.03 10.20 14.33
CA ARG A 297 -7.32 9.73 15.52
C ARG A 297 -7.31 10.79 16.61
#